data_AF-A0A528FHZ1-F1
#
_entry.id   AF-A0A528FHZ1-F1
#
_cell.length_a   1.000
_cell.length_b   1.000
_cell.length_c   1.000
_cell.angle_alpha   90.00
_cell.angle_beta   90.00
_cell.angle_gamma   90.00
#
_symmetry.space_group_name_H-M   'P 1'
#
loop_
_entity.id
_entity.type
_entity.pdbx_description
1 polymer ?
#
loop_
_entity_poly.entity_id
_entity_poly.type
_entity_poly.pdbx_seq_one_letter_code
_entity_poly.pdbx_strand_id
1 'polypeptide(L)' 'TGGRPRPLDFPGSESVVQLRDVDDAARLRASLKKGLRVACVGAGPIGLEVATAARALGCDVTVLEKSASIMGRCL' A
#
# COMPACT_ATOMS: atom_id res chain seq x y z
N THR A 1 -20.58 6.03 -6.10
CA THR A 1 -20.94 5.10 -5.01
C THR A 1 -20.28 3.72 -5.17
N GLY A 2 -19.01 3.69 -5.62
CA GLY A 2 -18.20 2.46 -5.59
C GLY A 2 -17.64 2.17 -4.19
N GLY A 3 -16.61 1.34 -4.10
CA GLY A 3 -15.95 1.02 -2.83
C GLY A 3 -15.09 2.15 -2.24
N ARG A 4 -14.76 2.04 -0.95
CA ARG A 4 -13.77 2.87 -0.25
C ARG A 4 -12.74 1.95 0.41
N PRO A 5 -11.46 2.36 0.52
CA PRO A 5 -10.48 1.64 1.31
C PRO A 5 -10.94 1.52 2.78
N ARG A 6 -10.64 0.38 3.41
CA ARG A 6 -10.92 0.21 4.83
C ARG A 6 -9.85 0.95 5.63
N PRO A 7 -10.21 1.86 6.56
CA PRO A 7 -9.24 2.50 7.43
C PRO A 7 -8.58 1.48 8.35
N LEU A 8 -7.32 1.73 8.70
CA LEU A 8 -6.60 0.99 9.73
C LEU A 8 -6.64 1.82 11.01
N ASP A 9 -7.06 1.20 12.11
CA ASP A 9 -7.19 1.85 13.41
C ASP A 9 -6.09 1.36 14.36
N PHE A 10 -5.08 2.20 14.55
CA PHE A 10 -3.97 1.99 15.48
C PHE A 10 -3.24 3.31 15.77
N PRO A 11 -2.50 3.42 16.88
CA PRO A 11 -1.69 4.60 17.19
C PRO A 11 -0.70 4.94 16.06
N GLY A 12 -0.81 6.13 15.48
CA GLY A 12 0.04 6.56 14.34
C GLY A 12 -0.52 6.25 12.96
N SER A 13 -1.76 5.73 12.87
CA SER A 13 -2.46 5.51 11.60
C SER A 13 -2.68 6.78 10.76
N GLU A 14 -2.52 7.96 11.36
CA GLU A 14 -2.49 9.28 10.68
C GLU A 14 -1.48 9.33 9.52
N SER A 15 -0.42 8.51 9.60
CA SER A 15 0.65 8.44 8.59
C SER A 15 0.34 7.48 7.44
N VAL A 16 -0.77 6.74 7.51
CA VAL A 16 -1.17 5.77 6.50
C VAL A 16 -1.73 6.48 5.28
N VAL A 17 -1.11 6.23 4.13
CA VAL A 17 -1.67 6.65 2.84
C VAL A 17 -2.52 5.51 2.30
N GLN A 18 -3.81 5.78 2.07
CA GLN A 18 -4.70 4.88 1.33
C GLN A 18 -4.61 5.18 -0.16
N LEU A 19 -4.94 4.19 -1.01
CA LEU A 19 -4.93 4.36 -2.46
C LEU A 19 -6.29 3.99 -3.06
N ARG A 20 -7.04 4.99 -3.52
CA ARG A 20 -8.31 4.83 -4.22
C ARG A 20 -8.38 5.64 -5.52
N ASP A 21 -7.90 6.87 -5.48
CA ASP A 21 -8.02 7.82 -6.58
C ASP A 21 -6.68 8.44 -6.97
N VAL A 22 -6.73 9.39 -7.91
CA VAL A 22 -5.54 10.04 -8.46
C VAL A 22 -4.86 10.95 -7.43
N ASP A 23 -5.61 11.52 -6.50
CA ASP A 23 -5.06 12.41 -5.47
C ASP A 23 -4.31 11.58 -4.42
N ASP A 24 -4.84 10.41 -4.07
CA ASP A 24 -4.13 9.42 -3.26
C ASP A 24 -2.82 8.98 -3.93
N ALA A 25 -2.87 8.69 -5.24
CA ALA A 25 -1.70 8.27 -6.00
C ALA A 25 -0.63 9.37 -6.04
N ALA A 26 -1.03 10.63 -6.21
CA ALA A 26 -0.14 11.78 -6.17
C ALA A 26 0.52 11.94 -4.80
N ARG A 27 -0.25 11.82 -3.71
CA ARG A 27 0.27 11.88 -2.33
C ARG A 27 1.26 10.74 -2.05
N LEU A 28 0.94 9.52 -2.46
CA LEU A 28 1.82 8.36 -2.31
C LEU A 28 3.11 8.57 -3.11
N ARG A 29 3.01 8.98 -4.38
CA ARG A 29 4.20 9.21 -5.21
C ARG A 29 5.12 10.28 -4.64
N ALA A 30 4.57 11.34 -4.07
CA ALA A 30 5.34 12.42 -3.47
C ALA A 30 6.10 11.99 -2.20
N SER A 31 5.63 10.96 -1.49
CA SER A 31 6.27 10.48 -0.26
C SER A 31 7.37 9.44 -0.51
N LEU A 32 7.28 8.67 -1.60
CA LEU A 32 8.21 7.61 -1.94
C LEU A 32 9.57 8.16 -2.42
N LYS A 33 10.64 7.70 -1.79
CA LYS A 33 12.02 8.07 -2.13
C LYS A 33 12.97 6.91 -1.88
N LYS A 34 14.08 6.87 -2.63
CA LYS A 34 15.12 5.85 -2.47
C LYS A 34 15.56 5.73 -1.00
N GLY A 35 15.62 4.50 -0.50
CA GLY A 35 15.99 4.18 0.89
C GLY A 35 14.88 4.35 1.92
N LEU A 36 13.68 4.81 1.54
CA LEU A 36 12.54 4.85 2.44
C LEU A 36 12.08 3.42 2.77
N ARG A 37 11.78 3.17 4.05
CA ARG A 37 11.14 1.93 4.49
C ARG A 37 9.62 2.07 4.38
N VAL A 38 8.99 1.17 3.63
CA VAL A 38 7.57 1.20 3.30
C VAL A 38 6.92 -0.11 3.73
N ALA A 39 5.88 -0.02 4.55
CA ALA A 39 5.02 -1.15 4.87
C ALA A 39 3.75 -1.10 4.00
N CYS A 40 3.54 -2.14 3.19
CA CYS A 40 2.31 -2.32 2.42
C CYS A 40 1.40 -3.29 3.19
N VAL A 41 0.24 -2.82 3.65
CA VAL A 41 -0.73 -3.64 4.39
C VAL A 41 -1.77 -4.20 3.43
N GLY A 42 -1.73 -5.52 3.23
CA GLY A 42 -2.56 -6.27 2.30
C GLY A 42 -1.84 -6.64 1.00
N ALA A 43 -1.84 -7.93 0.64
CA ALA A 43 -1.25 -8.51 -0.57
C ALA A 43 -2.33 -8.87 -1.62
N GLY A 44 -3.28 -7.95 -1.81
CA GLY A 44 -4.17 -7.96 -2.98
C GLY A 44 -3.53 -7.25 -4.19
N PRO A 45 -4.26 -7.10 -5.31
CA PRO A 45 -3.71 -6.53 -6.55
C PRO A 45 -3.07 -5.16 -6.33
N ILE A 46 -3.83 -4.22 -5.74
CA ILE A 46 -3.37 -2.85 -5.46
C ILE A 46 -2.14 -2.85 -4.55
N GLY A 47 -2.13 -3.67 -3.50
CA GLY A 47 -1.03 -3.73 -2.54
C GLY A 47 0.27 -4.20 -3.19
N LEU A 48 0.21 -5.21 -4.07
CA LEU A 48 1.37 -5.73 -4.79
C LEU A 48 1.84 -4.80 -5.92
N GLU A 49 0.92 -4.13 -6.62
CA GLU A 49 1.28 -3.10 -7.61
C GLU A 49 2.02 -1.93 -6.95
N VAL A 50 1.50 -1.43 -5.82
CA VAL A 50 2.15 -0.37 -5.04
C VAL A 50 3.51 -0.82 -4.49
N ALA A 51 3.59 -2.03 -3.94
CA ALA A 51 4.84 -2.58 -3.42
C ALA A 51 5.91 -2.65 -4.53
N THR A 52 5.51 -3.14 -5.71
CA THR A 52 6.38 -3.19 -6.89
C THR A 52 6.84 -1.80 -7.32
N ALA A 53 5.92 -0.83 -7.41
CA ALA A 53 6.25 0.54 -7.79
C ALA A 53 7.20 1.21 -6.78
N ALA A 54 6.98 1.02 -5.49
CA ALA A 54 7.85 1.53 -4.44
C ALA A 54 9.25 0.90 -4.49
N ARG A 55 9.35 -0.42 -4.74
CA ARG A 55 10.61 -1.11 -4.97
C ARG A 55 11.36 -0.56 -6.19
N ALA A 56 10.65 -0.29 -7.29
CA ALA A 56 11.23 0.31 -8.50
C ALA A 56 11.79 1.72 -8.24
N LEU A 57 11.21 2.46 -7.30
CA LEU A 57 11.72 3.76 -6.83
C LEU A 57 12.87 3.65 -5.80
N GLY A 58 13.32 2.42 -5.50
CA GLY A 58 14.43 2.16 -4.59
C GLY A 58 14.06 2.18 -3.11
N CYS A 59 12.77 2.05 -2.76
CA CYS A 59 12.34 1.87 -1.38
C CYS A 59 12.67 0.46 -0.86
N ASP A 60 12.82 0.32 0.45
CA ASP A 60 12.83 -0.95 1.14
C ASP A 60 11.38 -1.29 1.54
N VAL A 61 10.83 -2.38 0.99
CA VAL A 61 9.38 -2.63 1.05
C VAL A 61 9.11 -3.95 1.76
N THR A 62 8.25 -3.90 2.77
CA THR A 62 7.70 -5.07 3.45
C THR A 62 6.21 -5.15 3.18
N VAL A 63 5.73 -6.30 2.69
CA VAL A 63 4.30 -6.57 2.50
C VAL A 63 3.79 -7.40 3.68
N LEU A 64 2.72 -6.96 4.32
CA LEU A 64 2.05 -7.64 5.42
C LEU A 64 0.70 -8.17 4.94
N GLU A 65 0.51 -9.49 4.93
CA GLU A 65 -0.75 -10.12 4.57
C GLU A 65 -1.29 -10.92 5.75
N LYS A 66 -2.60 -10.81 6.00
CA LYS A 66 -3.28 -11.57 7.07
C LYS A 66 -3.56 -13.01 6.65
N SER A 67 -3.86 -13.22 5.37
CA SER A 67 -4.22 -14.51 4.79
C SER A 67 -3.02 -15.43 4.67
N ALA A 68 -3.27 -16.74 4.57
CA ALA A 68 -2.20 -17.73 4.38
C ALA A 68 -1.50 -17.61 3.02
N SER A 69 -2.16 -16.99 2.03
CA SER A 69 -1.64 -16.75 0.69
C SER A 69 -1.91 -15.32 0.24
N ILE A 70 -1.06 -14.84 -0.67
CA ILE A 70 -1.31 -13.59 -1.39
C ILE A 70 -2.48 -13.78 -2.39
N MET A 71 -3.12 -12.68 -2.78
CA MET A 71 -4.17 -12.70 -3.81
C MET A 71 -5.35 -13.63 -3.52
N GLY A 72 -5.61 -14.02 -2.27
CA GLY A 72 -6.63 -15.03 -1.89
C GLY A 72 -8.11 -14.67 -2.17
N ARG A 73 -8.40 -13.61 -2.92
CA ARG A 73 -9.73 -13.29 -3.48
C ARG A 73 -9.76 -13.29 -5.01
N CYS A 74 -8.61 -13.46 -5.64
CA CYS A 74 -8.41 -13.38 -7.09
C CYS A 74 -7.71 -14.64 -7.64
N LEU A 75 -7.24 -15.52 -6.76
CA LEU A 75 -6.76 -16.88 -7.00
C LEU A 75 -7.65 -17.84 -6.20
#